data_AF-A0A7U9X589-F1
#
_entry.id   AF-A0A7U9X589-F1
#
_cell.length_a   1.000
_cell.length_b   1.000
_cell.length_c   1.000
_cell.angle_alpha   90.00
_cell.angle_beta   90.00
_cell.angle_gamma   90.00
#
_symmetry.space_group_name_H-M   'P 1'
#
loop_
_entity.id
_entity.type
_entity.pdbx_description
1 polymer ?
#
loop_
_entity_poly.entity_id
_entity_poly.type
_entity_poly.pdbx_seq_one_letter_code
_entity_poly.pdbx_strand_id
1 'polypeptide(L)'
;MDEKQKGATSCADIFIYRRRDEGTWDLHVIEFKKTIHTASLGKSRWQFIMGIYNARAVAAFLGMELENIYLYSGYRKDTLADMEHASLIALRASNNSSALKEIKQWNSGRCELILDGNSRFLALQKIQLDQDGEGSLSI
;
A
#
# COMPACT_ATOMS: atom_id res chain seq x y z
N MET A 1 -29.04 -5.79 -6.18
CA MET A 1 -29.20 -4.53 -5.43
C MET A 1 -27.81 -4.07 -5.01
N ASP A 2 -27.27 -3.12 -5.77
CA ASP A 2 -26.17 -2.19 -5.50
C ASP A 2 -24.96 -2.67 -4.68
N GLU A 3 -24.04 -3.36 -5.36
CA GLU A 3 -22.62 -3.17 -5.08
C GLU A 3 -22.26 -1.74 -5.50
N LYS A 4 -22.38 -0.79 -4.56
CA LYS A 4 -21.80 0.56 -4.71
C LYS A 4 -20.39 0.39 -5.27
N GLN A 5 -20.19 0.79 -6.53
CA GLN A 5 -18.87 0.97 -7.12
C GLN A 5 -18.01 1.66 -6.07
N LYS A 6 -17.00 0.96 -5.53
CA LYS A 6 -15.98 1.56 -4.68
C LYS A 6 -15.22 2.52 -5.58
N GLY A 7 -15.75 3.73 -5.68
CA GLY A 7 -15.37 4.71 -6.68
C GLY A 7 -13.97 5.26 -6.46
N ALA A 8 -13.61 6.21 -7.31
CA ALA A 8 -12.38 6.98 -7.26
C ALA A 8 -12.13 7.74 -5.93
N THR A 9 -13.05 7.65 -4.97
CA THR A 9 -12.96 8.26 -3.63
C THR A 9 -12.11 7.46 -2.65
N SER A 10 -11.79 6.21 -2.94
CA SER A 10 -10.88 5.42 -2.08
C SER A 10 -9.44 5.76 -2.43
N CYS A 11 -8.84 6.73 -1.74
CA CYS A 11 -7.45 7.15 -1.96
C CYS A 11 -6.55 6.67 -0.81
N ALA A 12 -5.24 6.67 -1.05
CA ALA A 12 -4.26 6.66 0.02
C ALA A 12 -4.41 7.92 0.89
N ASP A 13 -4.10 7.82 2.18
CA ASP A 13 -4.24 8.94 3.12
C ASP A 13 -3.32 10.12 2.79
N ILE A 14 -2.08 9.84 2.35
CA ILE A 14 -1.08 10.86 2.04
C ILE A 14 -0.32 10.50 0.76
N PHE A 15 -0.01 11.51 -0.06
CA PHE A 15 1.04 11.43 -1.06
C PHE A 15 1.97 12.65 -0.97
N ILE A 16 3.27 12.42 -1.16
CA ILE A 16 4.33 13.44 -1.10
C ILE A 16 5.10 13.39 -2.42
N TYR A 17 5.36 14.56 -3.00
CA TYR A 17 6.29 14.71 -4.11
C TYR A 17 7.62 15.21 -3.59
N ARG A 18 8.68 14.46 -3.84
CA ARG A 18 10.05 14.87 -3.54
C ARG A 18 10.75 15.22 -4.83
N ARG A 19 11.23 16.46 -4.94
CA ARG A 19 12.06 16.88 -6.08
C ARG A 19 13.42 16.19 -6.01
N ARG A 20 13.90 15.69 -7.13
CA ARG A 20 15.26 15.19 -7.32
C ARG A 20 16.14 16.25 -7.96
N ASP A 21 17.45 16.09 -7.82
CA ASP A 21 18.43 17.03 -8.36
C ASP A 21 18.35 17.11 -9.90
N GLU A 22 17.94 16.03 -10.55
CA GLU A 22 17.79 15.93 -12.02
C GLU A 22 16.52 16.62 -12.56
N GLY A 23 15.71 17.26 -11.71
CA GLY A 23 14.49 17.95 -12.12
C GLY A 23 13.23 17.07 -12.22
N THR A 24 13.39 15.76 -12.03
CA THR A 24 12.31 14.79 -11.87
C THR A 24 11.81 14.74 -10.41
N TRP A 25 10.73 14.00 -10.18
CA TRP A 25 10.07 13.90 -8.89
C TRP A 25 9.82 12.45 -8.49
N ASP A 26 10.09 12.13 -7.23
CA ASP A 26 9.68 10.88 -6.62
C ASP A 26 8.31 11.03 -5.95
N LEU A 27 7.45 10.04 -6.15
CA LEU A 27 6.13 9.95 -5.54
C LEU A 27 6.17 8.97 -4.36
N HIS A 28 5.85 9.47 -3.17
CA HIS A 28 5.73 8.67 -1.96
C HIS A 28 4.26 8.57 -1.57
N VAL A 29 3.72 7.36 -1.46
CA VAL A 29 2.29 7.10 -1.17
C VAL A 29 2.16 6.36 0.15
N ILE A 30 1.42 6.93 1.10
CA ILE A 30 1.34 6.45 2.48
C ILE A 30 -0.12 6.13 2.83
N GLU A 31 -0.34 4.94 3.37
CA GLU A 31 -1.64 4.47 3.85
C GLU A 31 -1.55 4.03 5.31
N PHE A 32 -2.45 4.52 6.14
CA PHE A 32 -2.52 4.21 7.57
C PHE A 32 -3.61 3.19 7.87
N LYS A 33 -3.26 2.18 8.67
CA LYS A 33 -4.21 1.19 9.19
C LYS A 33 -4.02 1.01 10.68
N LYS A 34 -5.10 1.06 11.45
CA LYS A 34 -5.03 0.67 12.87
C LYS A 34 -4.52 -0.77 13.04
N THR A 35 -4.96 -1.68 12.17
CA THR A 35 -4.56 -3.09 12.21
C THR A 35 -4.38 -3.63 10.81
N ILE A 36 -3.32 -4.41 10.61
CA ILE A 36 -3.03 -5.16 9.39
C ILE A 36 -3.53 -6.60 9.54
N HIS A 37 -4.41 -7.00 8.63
CA HIS A 37 -4.92 -8.35 8.38
C HIS A 37 -5.19 -8.50 6.86
N THR A 38 -5.47 -9.69 6.35
CA THR A 38 -5.62 -9.94 4.89
C THR A 38 -6.62 -8.98 4.22
N ALA A 39 -7.83 -8.83 4.77
CA ALA A 39 -8.80 -7.90 4.21
C ALA A 39 -8.40 -6.41 4.27
N SER A 40 -7.53 -5.99 5.21
CA SER A 40 -7.01 -4.62 5.23
C SER A 40 -5.91 -4.43 4.19
N LEU A 41 -5.09 -5.46 3.92
CA LEU A 41 -4.10 -5.44 2.85
C LEU A 41 -4.75 -5.27 1.47
N GLY A 42 -5.81 -6.04 1.20
CA GLY A 42 -6.58 -5.89 -0.05
C GLY A 42 -7.15 -4.49 -0.24
N LYS A 43 -7.61 -3.85 0.85
CA LYS A 43 -8.05 -2.44 0.83
C LYS A 43 -6.89 -1.47 0.60
N SER A 44 -5.78 -1.63 1.31
CA SER A 44 -4.59 -0.80 1.14
C SER A 44 -4.06 -0.84 -0.29
N ARG A 45 -4.07 -2.01 -0.95
CA ARG A 45 -3.70 -2.14 -2.38
C ARG A 45 -4.57 -1.27 -3.29
N TRP A 46 -5.89 -1.32 -3.09
CA TRP A 46 -6.81 -0.49 -3.86
C TRP A 46 -6.56 1.01 -3.62
N GLN A 47 -6.34 1.39 -2.36
CA GLN A 47 -6.04 2.78 -1.99
C GLN A 47 -4.71 3.26 -2.55
N PHE A 48 -3.67 2.40 -2.60
CA PHE A 48 -2.41 2.72 -3.27
C PHE A 48 -2.60 2.97 -4.76
N ILE A 49 -3.34 2.10 -5.47
CA ILE A 49 -3.61 2.25 -6.91
C ILE A 49 -4.30 3.59 -7.18
N MET A 50 -5.36 3.88 -6.44
CA MET A 50 -6.11 5.12 -6.61
C MET A 50 -5.31 6.36 -6.17
N GLY A 51 -4.53 6.24 -5.10
CA GLY A 51 -3.60 7.29 -4.66
C GLY A 51 -2.56 7.63 -5.72
N ILE A 52 -1.99 6.61 -6.39
CA ILE A 52 -1.07 6.81 -7.51
C ILE A 52 -1.76 7.52 -8.68
N TYR A 53 -2.98 7.12 -9.06
CA TYR A 53 -3.69 7.79 -10.16
C TYR A 53 -4.04 9.24 -9.84
N ASN A 54 -4.51 9.52 -8.62
CA ASN A 54 -4.78 10.88 -8.18
C ASN A 54 -3.50 11.73 -8.16
N ALA A 55 -2.40 11.18 -7.63
CA ALA A 55 -1.13 11.87 -7.60
C ALA A 55 -0.54 12.10 -9.00
N ARG A 56 -0.68 11.15 -9.93
CA ARG A 56 -0.28 11.33 -11.33
C ARG A 56 -1.08 12.43 -12.03
N ALA A 57 -2.39 12.51 -11.78
CA ALA A 57 -3.23 13.56 -12.35
C ALA A 57 -2.79 14.95 -11.87
N VAL A 58 -2.51 15.11 -10.57
CA VAL A 58 -1.99 16.36 -10.00
C VAL A 58 -0.61 16.69 -10.56
N ALA A 59 0.31 15.72 -10.62
CA ALA A 59 1.65 15.92 -11.18
C ALA A 59 1.60 16.37 -12.65
N ALA A 60 0.77 15.72 -13.47
CA ALA A 60 0.58 16.09 -14.86
C ALA A 60 0.04 17.52 -15.02
N PHE A 61 -0.94 17.91 -14.20
CA PHE A 61 -1.49 19.27 -14.18
C PHE A 61 -0.41 20.31 -13.83
N LEU A 62 0.51 19.97 -12.94
CA LEU A 62 1.61 20.83 -12.50
C LEU A 62 2.87 20.76 -13.39
N GLY A 63 2.86 19.95 -14.46
CA GLY A 63 4.03 19.75 -15.32
C GLY A 63 5.19 19.03 -14.62
N MET A 64 4.90 18.20 -13.62
CA MET A 64 5.90 17.44 -12.87
C MET A 64 6.14 16.07 -13.52
N GLU A 65 7.38 15.80 -13.89
CA GLU A 65 7.79 14.48 -14.38
C GLU A 65 8.08 13.54 -13.21
N LEU A 66 7.26 12.50 -13.06
CA LEU A 66 7.43 11.49 -12.01
C LEU A 66 8.38 10.38 -12.47
N GLU A 67 9.36 10.04 -11.64
CA GLU A 67 10.35 9.00 -11.93
C GLU A 67 10.08 7.72 -11.13
N ASN A 68 10.08 7.82 -9.79
CA ASN A 68 9.88 6.65 -8.92
C ASN A 68 8.61 6.75 -8.09
N ILE A 69 8.12 5.56 -7.68
CA ILE A 69 6.95 5.43 -6.79
C ILE A 69 7.35 4.54 -5.61
N TYR A 70 7.14 5.04 -4.39
CA TYR A 70 7.42 4.36 -3.14
C TYR A 70 6.13 4.21 -2.34
N LEU A 71 5.90 3.02 -1.77
CA LEU A 71 4.73 2.75 -0.95
C LEU A 71 5.10 2.62 0.52
N TYR A 72 4.25 3.15 1.39
CA TYR A 72 4.41 3.09 2.83
C TYR A 72 3.11 2.64 3.48
N SER A 73 3.22 1.71 4.44
CA SER A 73 2.08 1.34 5.29
C SER A 73 2.42 1.67 6.74
N GLY A 74 1.70 2.64 7.30
CA GLY A 74 1.72 2.96 8.72
C GLY A 74 0.71 2.09 9.46
N TYR A 75 1.13 1.36 10.51
CA TYR A 75 0.22 0.49 11.25
C TYR A 75 0.54 0.34 12.73
N ARG A 76 -0.50 0.24 13.57
CA ARG A 76 -0.33 0.03 15.03
C ARG A 76 -0.27 -1.44 15.43
N LYS A 77 -0.94 -2.34 14.70
CA LYS A 77 -0.95 -3.78 15.00
C LYS A 77 -0.83 -4.60 13.74
N ASP A 78 0.11 -5.54 13.71
CA ASP A 78 0.21 -6.56 12.67
C ASP A 78 -0.29 -7.90 13.20
N THR A 79 -1.43 -8.37 12.70
CA THR A 79 -1.97 -9.68 13.07
C THR A 79 -1.47 -10.80 12.16
N LEU A 80 -0.78 -10.48 11.07
CA LEU A 80 -0.24 -11.46 10.12
C LEU A 80 1.07 -12.07 10.61
N ALA A 81 1.87 -11.32 11.37
CA ALA A 81 3.07 -11.83 12.04
C ALA A 81 2.73 -12.97 13.03
N ASP A 82 1.62 -12.84 13.76
CA ASP A 82 1.10 -13.87 14.67
C ASP A 82 0.63 -15.13 13.91
N MET A 83 0.35 -15.02 12.60
CA MET A 83 -0.16 -16.12 11.77
C MET A 83 0.94 -17.04 11.24
N GLU A 84 2.21 -16.63 11.19
CA GLU A 84 3.32 -17.49 10.75
C GLU A 84 3.59 -18.65 11.73
N HIS A 85 3.24 -18.48 13.01
CA HIS A 85 3.43 -19.52 14.05
C HIS A 85 2.21 -20.44 14.26
N ALA A 86 1.06 -20.13 13.68
CA ALA A 86 -0.18 -20.87 13.89
C ALA A 86 -0.45 -21.86 12.73
N SER A 87 -0.06 -23.13 12.94
CA SER A 87 -0.28 -24.26 12.02
C SER A 87 -1.73 -24.38 11.48
N LEU A 88 -2.73 -23.94 12.25
CA LEU A 88 -4.15 -23.96 11.86
C LEU A 88 -4.55 -22.86 10.85
N ILE A 89 -3.82 -21.74 10.80
CA ILE A 89 -4.11 -20.63 9.89
C ILE A 89 -3.38 -20.81 8.57
N ALA A 90 -2.17 -21.37 8.56
CA ALA A 90 -1.54 -21.87 7.33
C ALA A 90 -2.46 -22.86 6.60
N LEU A 91 -3.17 -23.72 7.35
CA LEU A 91 -4.22 -24.64 6.86
C LEU A 91 -5.50 -23.96 6.35
N ARG A 92 -5.85 -22.77 6.86
CA ARG A 92 -6.99 -21.99 6.36
C ARG A 92 -6.61 -21.12 5.16
N ALA A 93 -5.39 -20.59 5.16
CA ALA A 93 -4.82 -19.82 4.07
C ALA A 93 -4.48 -20.72 2.87
N SER A 94 -4.11 -22.00 3.07
CA SER A 94 -3.98 -22.98 1.98
C SER A 94 -5.28 -23.21 1.20
N ASN A 95 -6.44 -22.93 1.79
CA ASN A 95 -7.73 -22.94 1.10
C ASN A 95 -8.05 -21.62 0.37
N ASN A 96 -7.24 -20.58 0.54
CA ASN A 96 -7.39 -19.30 -0.15
C ASN A 96 -6.01 -18.79 -0.65
N SER A 97 -5.65 -19.21 -1.85
CA SER A 97 -4.39 -18.86 -2.52
C SER A 97 -4.15 -17.35 -2.63
N SER A 98 -5.21 -16.54 -2.71
CA SER A 98 -5.11 -15.08 -2.76
C SER A 98 -4.63 -14.48 -1.43
N ALA A 99 -5.14 -14.99 -0.30
CA ALA A 99 -4.73 -14.55 1.03
C ALA A 99 -3.27 -14.93 1.32
N LEU A 100 -2.82 -16.12 0.92
CA LEU A 100 -1.42 -16.51 1.01
C LEU A 100 -0.49 -15.61 0.19
N LYS A 101 -0.94 -15.22 -1.01
CA LYS A 101 -0.17 -14.30 -1.87
C LYS A 101 -0.02 -12.94 -1.21
N GLU A 102 -1.07 -12.41 -0.59
CA GLU A 102 -1.04 -11.12 0.12
C GLU A 102 -0.12 -11.16 1.34
N ILE A 103 -0.15 -12.23 2.13
CA ILE A 103 0.74 -12.42 3.29
C ILE A 103 2.20 -12.47 2.82
N LYS A 104 2.52 -13.25 1.78
CA LYS A 104 3.88 -13.31 1.22
C LYS A 104 4.37 -11.94 0.74
N GLN A 105 3.50 -11.18 0.09
CA GLN A 105 3.82 -9.81 -0.36
C GLN A 105 4.14 -8.90 0.84
N TRP A 106 3.27 -8.89 1.85
CA TRP A 106 3.48 -8.14 3.09
C TRP A 106 4.79 -8.49 3.81
N ASN A 107 5.09 -9.78 3.92
CA ASN A 107 6.31 -10.26 4.59
C ASN A 107 7.56 -9.91 3.79
N SER A 108 7.48 -9.96 2.46
CA SER A 108 8.58 -9.59 1.56
C SER A 108 8.86 -8.09 1.46
N GLY A 109 7.97 -7.23 1.99
CA GLY A 109 8.08 -5.77 1.80
C GLY A 109 7.89 -5.36 0.33
N ARG A 110 7.12 -6.13 -0.44
CA ARG A 110 6.81 -5.82 -1.85
C ARG A 110 5.31 -5.89 -2.07
N CYS A 111 4.79 -4.97 -2.86
CA CYS A 111 3.38 -4.91 -3.18
C CYS A 111 3.19 -5.01 -4.70
N GLU A 112 2.35 -5.95 -5.14
CA GLU A 112 1.97 -6.05 -6.54
C GLU A 112 0.73 -5.20 -6.82
N LEU A 113 0.87 -4.20 -7.69
CA LEU A 113 -0.21 -3.34 -8.14
C LEU A 113 -0.45 -3.54 -9.64
N ILE A 114 -1.72 -3.50 -10.05
CA ILE A 114 -2.08 -3.41 -11.47
C ILE A 114 -2.22 -1.92 -11.80
N LEU A 115 -1.24 -1.40 -12.52
CA LEU A 115 -1.17 0.01 -12.93
C LEU A 115 -1.14 0.06 -14.46
N ASP A 116 -2.03 0.85 -15.06
CA ASP A 116 -2.11 1.03 -16.52
C ASP A 116 -2.25 -0.31 -17.27
N GLY A 117 -3.03 -1.25 -16.70
CA GLY A 117 -3.22 -2.60 -17.24
C GLY A 117 -2.03 -3.56 -17.04
N ASN A 118 -0.93 -3.13 -16.43
CA ASN A 118 0.28 -3.91 -16.24
C ASN A 118 0.52 -4.24 -14.76
N SER A 119 1.00 -5.45 -14.48
CA SER A 119 1.46 -5.79 -13.12
C SER A 119 2.82 -5.16 -12.83
N ARG A 120 2.93 -4.46 -11.70
CA ARG A 120 4.17 -3.85 -11.21
C ARG A 120 4.39 -4.21 -9.74
N PHE A 121 5.62 -4.61 -9.41
CA PHE A 121 6.05 -4.82 -8.03
C PHE A 121 6.77 -3.58 -7.51
N LEU A 122 6.18 -2.92 -6.53
CA LEU A 122 6.76 -1.76 -5.85
C LEU A 122 7.27 -2.15 -4.47
N ALA A 123 8.31 -1.45 -4.01
CA ALA A 123 8.78 -1.57 -2.63
C ALA A 123 7.72 -1.01 -1.68
N LEU A 124 7.44 -1.77 -0.61
CA LEU A 124 6.52 -1.39 0.46
C LEU A 124 7.28 -1.31 1.77
N GLN A 125 7.48 -0.10 2.26
CA GLN A 125 8.07 0.15 3.56
C GLN A 125 7.00 0.08 4.66
N LYS A 126 7.28 -0.73 5.66
CA LYS A 126 6.43 -0.96 6.82
C LYS A 126 6.84 0.00 7.94
N ILE A 127 5.90 0.78 8.46
CA ILE A 127 6.13 1.73 9.55
C ILE A 127 5.23 1.31 10.72
N GLN A 128 5.83 0.68 11.72
CA GLN A 128 5.14 0.34 12.95
C GLN A 128 4.94 1.61 13.77
N LEU A 129 3.68 1.92 14.07
CA LEU A 129 3.25 3.05 14.88
C LEU A 129 3.05 2.60 16.32
N ASP A 130 3.14 3.55 17.25
CA ASP A 130 2.81 3.31 18.65
C ASP A 130 1.29 3.30 18.91
N GLN A 131 0.89 3.25 20.19
CA GLN A 131 -0.53 3.19 20.56
C GLN A 131 -1.28 4.48 20.26
N ASP A 132 -0.61 5.62 20.31
CA ASP A 132 -1.15 6.94 20.01
C ASP A 132 -1.26 7.15 18.48
N GLY A 133 -0.45 6.41 17.73
CA GLY A 133 -0.42 6.43 16.26
C GLY A 133 0.79 7.19 15.72
N GLU A 134 1.78 7.46 16.56
CA GLU A 134 3.00 8.16 16.18
C GLU A 134 4.03 7.20 15.60
N GLY A 135 4.84 7.71 14.68
CA GLY A 135 5.93 7.00 14.04
C GLY A 135 6.79 7.93 13.20
N SER A 136 7.97 7.46 12.80
CA SER A 136 8.92 8.26 12.04
C SER A 136 9.14 7.66 10.65
N LEU A 137 9.13 8.53 9.64
CA LEU A 137 9.54 8.21 8.27
C LEU A 137 10.54 9.25 7.80
N SER A 138 11.69 8.79 7.33
CA SER A 138 12.69 9.63 6.65
C SER A 138 12.66 9.33 5.16
N ILE A 139 12.53 10.38 4.35
CA ILE A 139 12.49 10.31 2.89
C ILE A 139 13.64 11.14 2.33
#